data_AF-A0A915MZL2-F1
#
_entry.id   AF-A0A915MZL2-F1
#
_cell.length_a   1.000
_cell.length_b   1.000
_cell.length_c   1.000
_cell.angle_alpha   90.00
_cell.angle_beta   90.00
_cell.angle_gamma   90.00
#
_symmetry.space_group_name_H-M   'P 1'
#
loop_
_entity.id
_entity.type
_entity.pdbx_description
1 polymer ?
#
loop_
_entity_poly.entity_id
_entity_poly.type
_entity_poly.pdbx_seq_one_letter_code
_entity_poly.pdbx_strand_id
1 'polypeptide(L)'
;MSQQVILGDKLAQKYIRELKFVSPRYKSTEIYVRSTDFNRTLTSAISNMVGFYKNGEPGEDFPEDAWPKGFTPVAVHSTSSQGDQLVTDMVSPCPRLSEMQKLMKKTPEYEKLMSDKKSLFGIRIY
;
A
#
# COMPACT_ATOMS: atom_id res chain seq x y z
N MET A 1 1.65 -8.05 8.69
CA MET A 1 2.10 -6.93 9.54
C MET A 1 3.62 -6.85 9.62
N SER A 2 4.34 -7.87 10.11
CA SER A 2 5.83 -7.85 10.23
C SER A 2 6.58 -7.36 8.97
N GLN A 3 6.21 -7.88 7.79
CA GLN A 3 6.82 -7.44 6.52
C GLN A 3 6.71 -5.92 6.29
N GLN A 4 5.58 -5.30 6.65
CA GLN A 4 5.36 -3.87 6.48
C GLN A 4 6.14 -3.05 7.51
N VAL A 5 6.27 -3.53 8.74
CA VAL A 5 7.13 -2.90 9.76
C VAL A 5 8.59 -2.89 9.29
N ILE A 6 9.08 -4.01 8.75
CA ILE A 6 10.44 -4.12 8.19
C ILE A 6 10.60 -3.17 7.00
N LEU A 7 9.61 -3.09 6.12
CA LEU A 7 9.65 -2.16 4.99
C LEU A 7 9.70 -0.71 5.47
N GLY A 8 8.86 -0.33 6.43
CA GLY A 8 8.86 1.01 7.03
C GLY A 8 10.21 1.40 7.61
N ASP A 9 10.86 0.48 8.33
CA ASP A 9 12.19 0.73 8.91
C ASP A 9 13.28 0.92 7.84
N LYS A 10 13.22 0.16 6.74
CA LYS A 10 14.11 0.35 5.59
C LYS A 10 13.88 1.69 4.90
N LEU A 11 12.61 2.11 4.80
CA LEU A 11 12.27 3.42 4.25
C LEU A 11 12.76 4.55 5.17
N ALA A 12 12.64 4.41 6.49
CA ALA A 12 13.19 5.37 7.45
C ALA A 12 14.72 5.44 7.39
N GLN A 13 15.39 4.29 7.26
CA GLN A 13 16.84 4.24 7.04
C GLN A 13 17.24 5.13 5.86
N LYS A 14 16.55 4.99 4.72
CA LYS A 14 16.83 5.77 3.51
C LYS A 14 16.43 7.24 3.66
N TYR A 15 15.17 7.53 4.00
CA TYR A 15 14.60 8.87 3.87
C TYR A 15 14.79 9.75 5.11
N ILE A 16 14.90 9.17 6.31
CA ILE A 16 15.18 9.92 7.54
C ILE A 16 16.69 9.97 7.80
N ARG A 17 17.37 8.82 7.81
CA ARG A 17 18.74 8.73 8.35
C ARG A 17 19.82 9.07 7.32
N GLU A 18 19.71 8.49 6.12
CA GLU A 18 20.70 8.69 5.05
C GLU A 18 20.48 10.00 4.29
N LEU A 19 19.28 10.17 3.72
CA LEU A 19 18.96 11.33 2.89
C LEU A 19 18.55 12.57 3.68
N LYS A 20 18.10 12.39 4.93
CA LYS A 20 17.53 13.48 5.76
C LYS A 20 16.45 14.27 5.01
N PHE A 21 15.67 13.57 4.19
CA PHE A 21 14.65 14.13 3.32
C PHE A 21 13.38 14.53 4.09
N VAL A 22 13.04 13.75 5.11
CA VAL A 22 11.95 14.03 6.06
C VAL A 22 12.51 14.04 7.49
N SER A 23 11.81 14.74 8.37
CA SER A 23 12.19 14.89 9.77
C SER A 23 12.20 13.54 10.50
N PRO A 24 13.10 13.34 11.48
CA PRO A 24 13.10 12.13 12.31
C PRO A 24 11.84 11.93 13.13
N ARG A 25 11.16 13.03 13.48
CA ARG A 25 9.85 13.06 14.13
C ARG A 25 8.77 13.31 13.10
N TYR A 26 7.58 12.74 13.31
CA TYR A 26 6.47 12.87 12.39
C TYR A 26 5.98 14.33 12.31
N LYS A 27 5.82 14.83 11.09
CA LYS A 27 5.19 16.12 10.79
C LYS A 27 4.16 15.94 9.69
N SER A 28 2.92 16.32 9.95
CA SER A 28 1.82 16.20 9.00
C SER A 28 2.00 17.02 7.72
N THR A 29 2.86 18.04 7.75
CA THR A 29 3.21 18.86 6.59
C THR A 29 4.22 18.19 5.64
N GLU A 30 4.94 17.17 6.10
CA GLU A 30 6.00 16.51 5.32
C GLU A 30 5.52 15.20 4.69
N ILE A 31 4.53 14.54 5.30
CA ILE A 31 4.08 13.21 4.87
C ILE A 31 2.56 13.14 4.80
N TYR A 32 2.08 12.66 3.65
CA TYR A 32 0.69 12.30 3.43
C TYR A 32 0.60 10.80 3.11
N VAL A 33 -0.15 10.06 3.93
CA VAL A 33 -0.36 8.61 3.74
C VAL A 33 -1.79 8.37 3.28
N ARG A 34 -1.94 7.73 2.12
CA ARG A 34 -3.23 7.30 1.57
C ARG A 34 -3.25 5.80 1.34
N SER A 35 -4.39 5.18 1.62
CA SER A 35 -4.64 3.75 1.40
C SER A 35 -5.99 3.56 0.73
N THR A 36 -6.19 2.41 0.09
CA THR A 36 -7.53 1.98 -0.33
C THR A 36 -8.35 1.57 0.90
N ASP A 37 -9.67 1.62 0.78
CA ASP A 37 -10.60 1.27 1.87
C ASP A 37 -10.78 -0.26 2.04
N PHE A 38 -9.67 -0.94 2.33
CA PHE A 38 -9.65 -2.35 2.68
C PHE A 38 -8.83 -2.56 3.95
N ASN A 39 -9.30 -3.43 4.85
CA ASN A 39 -8.60 -3.75 6.10
C ASN A 39 -7.13 -4.17 5.86
N ARG A 40 -6.87 -4.93 4.79
CA ARG A 40 -5.52 -5.39 4.46
C ARG A 40 -4.58 -4.23 4.11
N THR A 41 -5.06 -3.19 3.41
CA THR A 41 -4.25 -2.06 2.98
C THR A 41 -4.13 -1.01 4.08
N LEU A 42 -5.20 -0.75 4.83
CA LEU A 42 -5.17 0.13 6.00
C LEU A 42 -4.21 -0.41 7.06
N THR A 43 -4.36 -1.68 7.44
CA THR A 43 -3.48 -2.30 8.43
C THR A 43 -2.04 -2.39 7.94
N SER A 44 -1.82 -2.57 6.64
CA SER A 44 -0.48 -2.54 6.04
C SER A 44 0.15 -1.16 6.11
N ALA A 45 -0.59 -0.10 5.77
CA ALA A 45 -0.12 1.28 5.83
C ALA A 45 0.24 1.69 7.26
N ILE A 46 -0.63 1.37 8.23
CA ILE A 46 -0.35 1.61 9.65
C ILE A 46 0.91 0.84 10.10
N SER A 47 1.00 -0.46 9.78
CA SER A 47 2.19 -1.26 10.11
C SER A 47 3.47 -0.69 9.49
N ASN A 48 3.39 -0.13 8.28
CA ASN A 48 4.51 0.52 7.63
C ASN A 48 4.95 1.78 8.40
N MET A 49 3.99 2.64 8.78
CA MET A 49 4.30 3.85 9.55
C MET A 49 4.84 3.56 10.95
N VAL A 50 4.43 2.46 11.59
CA VAL A 50 5.06 1.96 12.83
C VAL A 50 6.53 1.63 12.62
N GLY A 51 6.87 1.05 11.47
CA GLY A 51 8.27 0.82 11.09
C GLY A 51 9.03 2.11 10.79
N PHE A 52 8.35 3.09 10.19
CA PHE A 52 8.95 4.33 9.71
C PHE A 52 9.24 5.33 10.84
N TYR A 53 8.29 5.56 11.76
CA TYR A 53 8.42 6.47 12.89
C TYR A 53 8.42 5.74 14.22
N LYS A 54 9.61 5.31 14.65
CA LYS A 54 9.82 4.61 15.93
C LYS A 54 10.26 5.52 17.07
N ASN A 55 10.71 6.73 16.76
CA ASN A 55 11.42 7.62 17.68
C ASN A 55 10.56 8.82 18.09
N GLY A 56 9.26 8.61 18.30
CA GLY A 56 8.41 9.67 18.85
C GLY A 56 8.79 9.99 20.31
N GLU A 57 8.63 11.24 20.69
CA GLU A 57 8.87 11.71 22.06
C GLU A 57 7.60 11.59 22.92
N PRO A 58 7.65 10.91 24.09
CA PRO A 58 6.55 10.92 25.05
C PRO A 58 6.22 12.34 25.53
N GLY A 59 4.93 12.62 25.71
CA GLY A 59 4.42 13.95 26.10
C GLY A 59 4.26 14.93 24.94
N GLU A 60 4.92 14.68 23.80
CA GLU A 60 4.86 15.53 22.61
C GLU A 60 4.19 14.81 21.42
N ASP A 61 4.77 13.68 20.98
CA ASP A 61 4.26 12.92 19.84
C ASP A 61 3.19 11.90 20.25
N PHE A 62 3.17 11.51 21.52
CA PHE A 62 2.14 10.64 22.10
C PHE A 62 2.03 10.82 23.63
N PRO A 63 0.87 10.50 24.25
CA PRO A 63 0.70 10.59 25.70
C PRO A 63 1.71 9.75 26.48
N GLU A 64 2.19 10.26 27.61
CA GLU A 64 3.19 9.56 28.43
C GLU A 64 2.60 8.32 29.14
N ASP A 65 1.32 8.40 29.55
CA ASP A 65 0.63 7.38 30.31
C ASP A 65 -0.27 6.48 29.43
N ALA A 66 -0.21 5.17 29.67
CA ALA A 66 -1.01 4.12 29.02
C ALA A 66 -0.88 4.01 27.48
N TRP A 67 0.05 4.76 26.87
CA TRP A 67 0.31 4.69 25.43
C TRP A 67 1.39 3.65 25.08
N PRO A 68 1.28 2.93 23.95
CA PRO A 68 2.33 2.02 23.51
C PRO A 68 3.64 2.78 23.24
N LYS A 69 4.71 2.40 23.96
CA LYS A 69 6.02 3.06 23.82
C LYS A 69 6.51 3.02 22.37
N GLY A 70 6.86 4.19 21.84
CA GLY A 70 7.40 4.33 20.48
C GLY A 70 6.35 4.24 19.37
N PHE A 71 5.05 4.17 19.68
CA PHE A 71 4.00 4.27 18.68
C PHE A 71 3.65 5.74 18.42
N THR A 72 4.10 6.28 17.29
CA THR A 72 3.69 7.62 16.85
C THR A 72 2.44 7.50 15.98
N PRO A 73 1.31 8.14 16.32
CA PRO A 73 0.11 8.08 15.52
C PRO A 73 0.31 8.85 14.21
N VAL A 74 0.25 8.13 13.09
CA VAL A 74 0.31 8.72 11.74
C VAL A 74 -1.04 8.53 11.06
N ALA A 75 -1.60 9.62 10.54
CA ALA A 75 -2.88 9.59 9.84
C ALA A 75 -2.77 8.80 8.53
N VAL A 76 -3.66 7.82 8.35
CA VAL A 76 -3.83 7.09 7.08
C VAL A 76 -5.18 7.48 6.51
N HIS A 77 -5.17 8.24 5.41
CA HIS A 77 -6.37 8.68 4.74
C HIS A 77 -6.88 7.59 3.78
N SER A 78 -8.20 7.48 3.69
CA SER A 78 -8.87 6.55 2.78
C SER A 78 -10.11 7.23 2.21
N THR A 79 -10.52 6.76 1.05
CA THR A 79 -11.79 7.13 0.40
C THR A 79 -12.52 5.84 0.08
N SER A 80 -13.85 5.85 0.14
CA SER A 80 -14.65 4.67 -0.16
C SER A 80 -14.25 4.08 -1.52
N SER A 81 -14.31 2.76 -1.63
CA SER A 81 -13.87 2.03 -2.84
C SER A 81 -14.55 2.50 -4.13
N GLN A 82 -15.79 3.00 -4.03
CA GLN A 82 -16.56 3.55 -5.16
C GLN A 82 -16.14 4.97 -5.56
N GLY A 83 -15.58 5.75 -4.63
CA GLY A 83 -15.10 7.11 -4.87
C GLY A 83 -13.59 7.22 -5.11
N ASP A 84 -12.85 6.12 -4.94
CA ASP A 84 -11.40 6.12 -5.08
C ASP A 84 -10.96 5.98 -6.54
N GLN A 85 -10.84 7.13 -7.22
CA GLN A 85 -10.36 7.21 -8.61
C GLN A 85 -8.82 7.15 -8.74
N LEU A 86 -8.07 7.13 -7.63
CA LEU A 86 -6.62 7.21 -7.66
C LEU A 86 -5.93 5.87 -7.43
N VAL A 87 -6.37 5.11 -6.42
CA VAL A 87 -5.64 3.91 -5.97
C VAL A 87 -6.39 2.61 -6.28
N THR A 88 -7.71 2.68 -6.43
CA THR A 88 -8.55 1.50 -6.69
C THR A 88 -8.86 1.34 -8.19
N ASP A 89 -8.13 0.45 -8.87
CA ASP A 89 -8.31 0.14 -10.30
C ASP A 89 -9.61 -0.65 -10.60
N MET A 90 -10.25 -1.22 -9.58
CA MET A 90 -11.29 -2.25 -9.78
C MET A 90 -12.74 -1.73 -9.85
N VAL A 91 -13.00 -0.46 -9.55
CA VAL A 91 -14.38 -0.02 -9.28
C VAL A 91 -14.87 1.09 -10.24
N SER A 92 -13.98 1.77 -10.96
CA SER A 92 -14.42 2.79 -11.90
C SER A 92 -14.89 2.16 -13.22
N PRO A 93 -16.15 2.38 -13.66
CA PRO A 93 -16.63 1.85 -14.93
C PRO A 93 -15.80 2.39 -16.09
N CYS A 94 -14.94 1.55 -16.68
CA CYS A 94 -14.10 1.91 -17.81
C CYS A 94 -14.38 0.97 -19.00
N PRO A 95 -15.34 1.30 -19.89
CA PRO A 95 -15.66 0.48 -21.06
C PRO A 95 -14.43 0.23 -21.95
N ARG A 96 -13.56 1.24 -22.08
CA ARG A 96 -12.33 1.14 -22.87
C ARG A 96 -11.37 0.06 -22.35
N LEU A 97 -11.27 -0.11 -21.03
CA LEU A 97 -10.44 -1.15 -20.44
C LEU A 97 -10.94 -2.55 -20.84
N SER A 98 -12.26 -2.77 -20.82
CA SER A 98 -12.85 -4.05 -21.24
C SER A 98 -12.59 -4.33 -22.73
N GLU A 99 -12.64 -3.32 -23.58
CA GLU A 99 -12.28 -3.47 -25.00
C GLU A 99 -10.79 -3.77 -25.19
N MET A 100 -9.91 -3.08 -24.47
CA MET A 100 -8.47 -3.33 -24.51
C MET A 100 -8.14 -4.75 -24.05
N GLN A 101 -8.79 -5.25 -23.00
CA GLN A 101 -8.62 -6.64 -22.56
C GLN A 101 -9.06 -7.65 -23.63
N LYS A 102 -10.13 -7.36 -24.39
CA LYS A 102 -10.55 -8.21 -25.52
C LYS A 102 -9.53 -8.20 -26.66
N LEU A 103 -8.94 -7.04 -26.96
CA LEU A 103 -7.90 -6.93 -27.98
C LEU A 103 -6.60 -7.62 -27.55
N MET A 104 -6.18 -7.44 -26.28
CA MET A 104 -5.02 -8.11 -25.71
C MET A 104 -5.12 -9.63 -25.82
N LYS A 105 -6.32 -10.20 -25.61
CA LYS A 105 -6.56 -11.64 -25.74
C LYS A 105 -6.43 -12.18 -27.18
N LYS A 106 -6.45 -11.31 -28.19
CA LYS A 106 -6.29 -11.66 -29.61
C LYS A 106 -4.86 -11.48 -30.11
N THR A 107 -3.94 -11.00 -29.27
CA THR A 107 -2.55 -10.82 -29.72
C THR A 107 -1.82 -12.16 -29.76
N PRO A 108 -0.87 -12.35 -30.69
CA PRO A 108 -0.15 -13.62 -30.81
C PRO A 108 0.66 -13.96 -29.55
N GLU A 109 1.10 -12.97 -28.78
CA GLU A 109 1.79 -13.18 -27.51
C GLU A 109 0.87 -13.82 -26.48
N TYR A 110 -0.39 -13.35 -26.39
CA TYR A 110 -1.38 -13.91 -25.48
C TYR A 110 -1.76 -15.33 -25.90
N GLU A 111 -2.02 -15.55 -27.19
CA GLU A 111 -2.35 -16.88 -27.72
C GLU A 111 -1.22 -17.89 -27.49
N LYS A 112 0.03 -17.46 -27.75
CA LYS A 112 1.23 -18.28 -27.47
C LYS A 112 1.35 -18.61 -25.99
N LEU A 113 1.21 -17.62 -25.10
CA LEU A 113 1.25 -17.84 -23.66
C LEU A 113 0.18 -18.86 -23.21
N MET A 114 -1.04 -18.74 -23.72
CA MET A 114 -2.14 -19.65 -23.38
C MET A 114 -1.92 -21.06 -23.93
N SER A 115 -1.36 -21.19 -25.14
CA SER A 115 -0.97 -22.48 -25.73
C SER A 115 0.13 -23.15 -24.91
N ASP A 116 1.19 -22.41 -24.56
CA ASP A 116 2.34 -22.90 -23.79
C ASP A 116 1.94 -23.35 -22.38
N LYS A 117 0.86 -22.77 -21.82
CA LYS A 117 0.35 -23.06 -20.48
C LYS A 117 -0.93 -23.89 -20.48
N LYS A 118 -1.31 -24.48 -21.62
CA LYS A 118 -2.55 -25.25 -21.79
C LYS A 118 -2.70 -26.39 -20.77
N SER A 119 -1.63 -27.06 -20.37
CA SER A 119 -1.67 -28.13 -19.36
C SER A 119 -1.97 -27.63 -17.95
N LEU A 120 -1.62 -26.39 -17.62
CA LEU A 120 -1.89 -25.76 -16.32
C LEU A 120 -3.33 -25.27 -16.22
N PHE A 121 -3.88 -24.76 -17.33
CA PHE A 121 -5.25 -24.23 -17.39
C PHE A 121 -6.28 -25.28 -17.86
N GLY A 122 -5.84 -26.44 -18.32
CA GLY A 122 -6.66 -27.50 -18.93
C GLY A 122 -7.32 -28.48 -17.96
N ILE A 123 -7.16 -28.34 -16.64
CA ILE A 123 -7.82 -29.21 -15.64
C ILE A 123 -8.55 -28.36 -14.60
N ARG A 124 -9.85 -28.10 -14.87
CA ARG A 124 -10.96 -28.21 -13.89
C ARG A 124 -12.29 -27.98 -14.61
N ILE A 125 -12.88 -29.08 -15.05
CA ILE A 125 -14.34 -29.21 -15.20
C ILE A 125 -14.77 -30.17 -14.11
N TYR A 126 -15.34 -29.63 -13.03
CA TYR A 126 -16.38 -30.25 -12.20
C TYR A 126 -17.30 -29.13 -11.76
#